data_AF-A0A812XAB7-F1
#
_entry.id   AF-A0A812XAB7-F1
#
_cell.length_a   1.000
_cell.length_b   1.000
_cell.length_c   1.000
_cell.angle_alpha   90.00
_cell.angle_beta   90.00
_cell.angle_gamma   90.00
#
_symmetry.space_group_name_H-M   'P 1'
#
loop_
_entity.id
_entity.type
_entity.pdbx_description
1 polymer ?
#
loop_
_entity_poly.entity_id
_entity_poly.type
_entity_poly.pdbx_seq_one_letter_code
_entity_poly.pdbx_strand_id
1 'polypeptide(L)'
;MDSLSQQGKEKAFQVMKKHELPPGTRLVPGKGVFSIKPDGKGYRRKTRFVACGNYLPTEETGDLYAAGADATTLRAILSYAAGRPWVSGTTDIRQAFVLAPWKGEPDAELRQARWEVDGTEYCLQQMTSDDQLWRVTQTSILADGTVSEASTLGFILVYVDDIFTVGDSKVMSGFHHWLSHKWECDPVAMLTPEQPVRFLRGNSSGRGPRWR
;
A
#
# COMPACT_ATOMS: atom_id res chain seq x y z
N MET A 1 -9.14 28.00 -31.54
CA MET A 1 -8.05 28.21 -30.57
C MET A 1 -8.66 28.17 -29.18
N ASP A 2 -8.89 26.93 -28.76
CA ASP A 2 -9.02 26.33 -27.44
C ASP A 2 -9.37 27.25 -26.25
N SER A 3 -10.68 27.32 -26.05
CA SER A 3 -11.32 27.35 -24.73
C SER A 3 -10.97 26.08 -23.94
N LEU A 4 -10.01 26.18 -23.00
CA LEU A 4 -9.84 25.21 -21.93
C LEU A 4 -10.37 25.80 -20.62
N SER A 5 -11.27 25.03 -20.02
CA SER A 5 -12.07 25.30 -18.85
C SER A 5 -11.23 25.68 -17.63
N GLN A 6 -11.58 26.81 -17.02
CA GLN A 6 -11.18 27.11 -15.64
C GLN A 6 -11.98 26.20 -14.70
N GLN A 7 -11.47 25.00 -14.41
CA GLN A 7 -11.92 24.23 -13.26
C GLN A 7 -11.51 24.95 -11.97
N GLY A 8 -12.47 25.16 -11.07
CA GLY A 8 -12.39 26.02 -9.90
C GLY A 8 -11.24 25.67 -8.95
N LYS A 9 -10.48 26.69 -8.56
CA LYS A 9 -9.54 26.61 -7.43
C LYS A 9 -10.33 26.68 -6.12
N GLU A 10 -10.70 25.56 -5.55
CA GLU A 10 -11.05 25.52 -4.13
C GLU A 10 -9.83 25.97 -3.32
N LYS A 11 -10.01 27.00 -2.49
CA LYS A 11 -8.95 27.47 -1.60
C LYS A 11 -8.82 26.46 -0.46
N ALA A 12 -7.80 25.61 -0.53
CA ALA A 12 -7.52 24.61 0.51
C ALA A 12 -7.23 25.22 1.90
N PHE A 13 -6.90 26.51 1.98
CA PHE A 13 -6.58 27.19 3.23
C PHE A 13 -7.09 28.64 3.24
N GLN A 14 -7.46 29.11 4.43
CA GLN A 14 -7.74 30.51 4.72
C GLN A 14 -6.71 31.04 5.72
N VAL A 15 -6.04 32.14 5.37
CA VAL A 15 -5.19 32.87 6.31
C VAL A 15 -6.11 33.64 7.25
N MET A 16 -6.03 33.36 8.55
CA MET A 16 -6.81 34.04 9.59
C MET A 16 -5.89 34.71 10.59
N LYS A 17 -6.30 35.85 11.12
CA LYS A 17 -5.61 36.45 12.27
C LYS A 17 -6.04 35.73 13.54
N LYS A 18 -5.17 35.70 14.55
CA LYS A 18 -5.43 34.97 15.80
C LYS A 18 -6.76 35.35 16.49
N HIS A 19 -7.17 36.61 16.39
CA HIS A 19 -8.41 37.11 17.01
C HIS A 19 -9.68 36.80 16.20
N GLU A 20 -9.54 36.33 14.96
CA GLU A 20 -10.64 35.93 14.08
C GLU A 20 -10.95 34.42 14.22
N LEU A 21 -10.20 33.70 15.04
CA LEU A 21 -10.37 32.26 15.25
C LEU A 21 -11.65 31.97 16.07
N PRO A 22 -12.41 30.92 15.73
CA PRO A 22 -13.55 30.49 16.53
C PRO A 22 -13.18 30.26 18.00
N PRO A 23 -14.06 30.59 18.97
CA PRO A 23 -13.85 30.27 20.37
C PRO A 23 -13.59 28.77 20.57
N GLY A 24 -12.62 28.43 21.42
CA GLY A 24 -12.24 27.03 21.66
C GLY A 24 -11.24 26.43 20.64
N THR A 25 -10.80 27.21 19.65
CA THR A 25 -9.77 26.76 18.69
C THR A 25 -8.44 26.48 19.39
N ARG A 26 -7.92 25.24 19.23
CA ARG A 26 -6.58 24.88 19.69
C ARG A 26 -5.55 25.20 18.62
N LEU A 27 -4.52 25.95 18.99
CA LEU A 27 -3.36 26.19 18.12
C LEU A 27 -2.39 25.02 18.24
N VAL A 28 -2.09 24.40 17.11
CA VAL A 28 -1.17 23.26 17.01
C VAL A 28 0.07 23.70 16.22
N PRO A 29 1.30 23.45 16.70
CA PRO A 29 2.49 23.72 15.91
C PRO A 29 2.43 22.97 14.58
N GLY A 30 2.63 23.70 13.48
CA GLY A 30 2.62 23.15 12.14
C GLY A 30 3.91 23.44 11.39
N LYS A 31 4.24 22.59 10.41
CA LYS A 31 5.40 22.79 9.53
C LYS A 31 5.00 22.57 8.08
N GLY A 32 5.39 23.51 7.23
CA GLY A 32 5.40 23.30 5.78
C GLY A 32 6.58 22.39 5.40
N VAL A 33 6.28 21.24 4.81
CA VAL A 33 7.25 20.32 4.23
C VAL A 33 7.21 20.49 2.73
N PHE A 34 8.26 21.11 2.19
CA PHE A 34 8.43 21.33 0.77
C PHE A 34 9.40 20.28 0.24
N SER A 35 9.02 19.58 -0.82
CA SER A 35 9.83 18.54 -1.44
C SER A 35 9.76 18.65 -2.95
N ILE A 36 10.86 18.35 -3.61
CA ILE A 36 10.89 18.14 -5.06
C ILE A 36 10.90 16.64 -5.29
N LYS A 37 9.96 16.15 -6.10
CA LYS A 37 9.86 14.74 -6.50
C LYS A 37 10.23 14.63 -7.98
N PRO A 38 10.96 13.57 -8.39
CA PRO A 38 11.09 13.25 -9.81
C PRO A 38 9.72 13.03 -10.43
N ASP A 39 9.53 13.48 -11.67
CA ASP A 39 8.26 13.31 -12.40
C ASP A 39 8.55 13.04 -13.87
N GLY A 40 8.69 11.76 -14.24
CA GLY A 40 8.96 11.30 -15.61
C GLY A 40 10.14 12.02 -16.29
N LYS A 41 9.84 13.10 -17.00
CA LYS A 41 10.80 13.95 -17.74
C LYS A 41 11.25 15.22 -17.00
N GLY A 42 10.89 15.38 -15.73
CA GLY A 42 11.18 16.58 -14.97
C GLY A 42 11.01 16.40 -13.47
N TYR A 43 10.48 17.44 -12.82
CA TYR A 43 10.27 17.44 -11.39
C TYR A 43 8.90 18.00 -11.02
N ARG A 44 8.29 17.44 -9.99
CA ARG A 44 7.07 17.92 -9.36
C ARG A 44 7.39 18.49 -7.99
N ARG A 45 7.03 19.74 -7.75
CA ARG A 45 7.08 20.35 -6.41
C ARG A 45 5.87 19.83 -5.61
N LYS A 46 6.12 19.24 -4.45
CA LYS A 46 5.11 18.73 -3.52
C LYS A 46 5.24 19.47 -2.19
N THR A 47 4.15 20.08 -1.76
CA THR A 47 4.05 20.72 -0.44
C THR A 47 3.11 19.89 0.42
N ARG A 48 3.49 19.62 1.67
CA ARG A 48 2.61 19.08 2.70
C ARG A 48 2.63 20.02 3.89
N PHE A 49 1.50 20.20 4.55
CA PHE A 49 1.45 20.82 5.86
C PHE A 49 1.24 19.71 6.88
N VAL A 50 2.12 19.65 7.87
CA VAL A 50 1.99 18.69 8.98
C VAL A 50 1.69 19.47 10.25
N ALA A 51 0.75 18.98 11.05
CA ALA A 51 0.50 19.47 12.40
C ALA A 51 1.11 18.49 13.41
N CYS A 52 1.63 19.00 14.52
CA CYS A 52 2.23 18.16 15.55
C CYS A 52 1.14 17.45 16.37
N GLY A 53 0.94 16.15 16.11
CA GLY A 53 -0.04 15.33 16.81
C GLY A 53 0.12 15.30 18.33
N ASN A 54 1.33 15.48 18.86
CA ASN A 54 1.61 15.50 20.30
C ASN A 54 0.90 16.62 21.08
N TYR A 55 0.37 17.64 20.39
CA TYR A 55 -0.37 18.75 21.01
C TYR A 55 -1.90 18.56 20.86
N LEU A 56 -2.33 17.49 20.21
CA LEU A 56 -3.73 17.07 20.18
C LEU A 56 -4.02 16.22 21.43
N PRO A 57 -5.24 16.31 21.97
CA PRO A 57 -5.59 15.53 23.16
C PRO A 57 -5.65 14.05 22.79
N THR A 58 -5.09 13.20 23.67
CA THR A 58 -4.92 11.76 23.45
C THR A 58 -6.23 11.02 23.19
N GLU A 59 -7.36 11.56 23.68
CA GLU A 59 -8.71 10.99 23.54
C GLU A 59 -9.34 11.23 22.14
N GLU A 60 -8.90 12.26 21.41
CA GLU A 60 -9.41 12.57 20.05
C GLU A 60 -8.50 12.01 18.95
N THR A 61 -7.30 11.57 19.30
CA THR A 61 -6.31 11.10 18.32
C THR A 61 -6.65 9.74 17.72
N GLY A 62 -7.49 8.91 18.35
CA GLY A 62 -7.66 7.52 17.94
C GLY A 62 -6.34 6.74 17.94
N ASP A 63 -6.40 5.44 17.68
CA ASP A 63 -5.20 4.63 17.51
C ASP A 63 -4.48 5.03 16.20
N LEU A 64 -3.65 6.08 16.25
CA LEU A 64 -2.76 6.52 15.15
C LEU A 64 -1.56 5.57 14.99
N TYR A 65 -1.84 4.26 15.02
CA TYR A 65 -0.84 3.24 14.78
C TYR A 65 -0.78 2.95 13.28
N ALA A 66 0.13 3.63 12.59
CA ALA A 66 0.59 3.16 11.28
C ALA A 66 1.60 2.04 11.53
N ALA A 67 1.11 0.80 11.68
CA ALA A 67 1.96 -0.37 11.82
C ALA A 67 2.98 -0.39 10.68
N GLY A 68 4.26 -0.15 11.00
CA GLY A 68 5.35 -0.28 10.04
C GLY A 68 5.36 -1.69 9.49
N ALA A 69 5.26 -1.89 8.17
CA ALA A 69 5.53 -3.20 7.61
C ALA A 69 6.98 -3.56 7.97
N ASP A 70 7.16 -4.67 8.67
CA ASP A 70 8.45 -5.04 9.22
C ASP A 70 9.40 -5.49 8.08
N ALA A 71 10.59 -4.89 8.05
CA ALA A 71 11.65 -5.32 7.14
C ALA A 71 12.04 -6.79 7.35
N THR A 72 11.83 -7.34 8.55
CA THR A 72 12.03 -8.76 8.83
C THR A 72 11.05 -9.62 8.06
N THR A 73 9.76 -9.27 8.05
CA THR A 73 8.73 -9.95 7.27
C THR A 73 9.08 -9.94 5.78
N LEU A 74 9.43 -8.77 5.24
CA LEU A 74 9.85 -8.64 3.83
C LEU A 74 11.06 -9.54 3.50
N ARG A 75 12.08 -9.56 4.37
CA ARG A 75 13.25 -10.43 4.17
C ARG A 75 12.88 -11.91 4.25
N ALA A 76 12.00 -12.28 5.17
CA ALA A 76 11.57 -13.66 5.35
C ALA A 76 10.82 -14.18 4.12
N ILE A 77 9.86 -13.41 3.59
CA ILE A 77 9.11 -13.81 2.39
C ILE A 77 10.01 -13.87 1.14
N LEU A 78 10.96 -12.93 1.00
CA LEU A 78 11.94 -12.95 -0.09
C LEU A 78 12.89 -14.15 0.02
N SER A 79 13.31 -14.50 1.23
CA SER A 79 14.15 -15.67 1.48
C SER A 79 13.38 -16.97 1.20
N TYR A 80 12.09 -17.03 1.55
CA TYR A 80 11.23 -18.17 1.24
C TYR A 80 10.97 -18.32 -0.27
N ALA A 81 10.85 -17.20 -0.98
CA ALA A 81 10.70 -17.16 -2.43
C ALA A 81 12.01 -17.47 -3.18
N ALA A 82 13.17 -17.38 -2.51
CA ALA A 82 14.45 -17.64 -3.13
C ALA A 82 14.52 -19.07 -3.67
N GLY A 83 14.87 -19.22 -4.95
CA GLY A 83 14.93 -20.51 -5.63
C GLY A 83 13.57 -21.04 -6.15
N ARG A 84 12.47 -20.31 -5.93
CA ARG A 84 11.17 -20.59 -6.55
C ARG A 84 11.03 -19.79 -7.86
N PRO A 85 10.24 -20.26 -8.84
CA PRO A 85 9.91 -19.49 -10.04
C PRO A 85 8.86 -18.42 -9.73
N TRP A 86 9.06 -17.66 -8.66
CA TRP A 86 8.15 -16.61 -8.20
C TRP A 86 8.64 -15.25 -8.65
N VAL A 87 7.68 -14.41 -9.02
CA VAL A 87 7.92 -13.02 -9.37
C VAL A 87 7.55 -12.14 -8.19
N SER A 88 8.15 -10.96 -8.11
CA SER A 88 7.75 -9.95 -7.13
C SER A 88 7.50 -8.61 -7.80
N GLY A 89 6.61 -7.83 -7.20
CA GLY A 89 6.23 -6.54 -7.72
C GLY A 89 5.50 -5.69 -6.70
N THR A 90 5.44 -4.39 -6.99
CA THR A 90 4.81 -3.39 -6.13
C THR A 90 3.75 -2.61 -6.89
N THR A 91 2.65 -2.27 -6.24
CA THR A 91 1.66 -1.30 -6.74
C THR A 91 1.23 -0.37 -5.60
N ASP A 92 0.83 0.84 -5.96
CA ASP A 92 0.35 1.88 -5.04
C ASP A 92 -1.16 2.06 -5.27
N ILE A 93 -1.94 2.02 -4.20
CA ILE A 93 -3.36 2.36 -4.24
C ILE A 93 -3.49 3.88 -4.14
N ARG A 94 -3.92 4.51 -5.23
CA ARG A 94 -4.08 5.96 -5.27
C ARG A 94 -5.17 6.39 -4.30
N GLN A 95 -4.85 7.43 -3.52
CA GLN A 95 -5.82 8.09 -2.63
C GLN A 95 -6.44 7.17 -1.57
N ALA A 96 -5.73 6.15 -1.09
CA ALA A 96 -6.19 5.17 -0.09
C ALA A 96 -6.88 5.76 1.18
N PHE A 97 -6.68 7.05 1.48
CA PHE A 97 -7.26 7.75 2.63
C PHE A 97 -8.13 8.97 2.28
N VAL A 98 -8.23 9.36 1.01
CA VAL A 98 -8.92 10.63 0.62
C VAL A 98 -10.38 10.39 0.24
N LEU A 99 -10.73 9.18 -0.22
CA LEU A 99 -12.08 8.86 -0.72
C LEU A 99 -12.74 7.63 -0.07
N ALA A 100 -12.04 6.89 0.79
CA ALA A 100 -12.61 5.71 1.42
C ALA A 100 -13.48 6.11 2.62
N PRO A 101 -14.80 5.81 2.63
CA PRO A 101 -15.56 5.86 3.86
C PRO A 101 -14.97 4.86 4.84
N TRP A 102 -14.48 5.34 5.99
CA TRP A 102 -13.92 4.50 7.03
C TRP A 102 -15.04 3.65 7.65
N LYS A 103 -15.13 2.39 7.25
CA LYS A 103 -16.15 1.43 7.75
C LYS A 103 -15.66 0.61 8.96
N GLY A 104 -14.57 1.01 9.62
CA GLY A 104 -14.06 0.35 10.82
C GLY A 104 -13.24 -0.93 10.59
N GLU A 105 -13.20 -1.49 9.38
CA GLU A 105 -12.40 -2.68 9.06
C GLU A 105 -11.61 -2.47 7.75
N PRO A 106 -10.38 -1.93 7.82
CA PRO A 106 -9.51 -1.74 6.64
C PRO A 106 -9.27 -3.04 5.85
N ASP A 107 -9.30 -4.17 6.55
CA ASP A 107 -8.92 -5.48 6.03
C ASP A 107 -10.10 -6.31 5.49
N ALA A 108 -11.36 -5.86 5.67
CA ALA A 108 -12.54 -6.67 5.37
C ALA A 108 -12.59 -7.11 3.89
N GLU A 109 -12.20 -6.20 2.98
CA GLU A 109 -12.16 -6.46 1.55
C GLU A 109 -11.07 -7.48 1.17
N LEU A 110 -9.91 -7.45 1.84
CA LEU A 110 -8.84 -8.42 1.61
C LEU A 110 -9.19 -9.80 2.18
N ARG A 111 -9.89 -9.88 3.32
CA ARG A 111 -10.42 -11.16 3.84
C ARG A 111 -11.40 -11.82 2.86
N GLN A 112 -12.17 -10.99 2.17
CA GLN A 112 -13.16 -11.43 1.17
C GLN A 112 -12.57 -11.56 -0.23
N ALA A 113 -11.27 -11.28 -0.41
CA ALA A 113 -10.64 -11.35 -1.72
C ALA A 113 -10.71 -12.77 -2.29
N ARG A 114 -11.34 -12.88 -3.46
CA ARG A 114 -11.45 -14.08 -4.27
C ARG A 114 -11.23 -13.68 -5.72
N TRP A 115 -10.39 -14.43 -6.42
CA TRP A 115 -10.16 -14.26 -7.85
C TRP A 115 -9.93 -15.62 -8.51
N GLU A 116 -10.24 -15.70 -9.81
CA GLU A 116 -10.12 -16.93 -10.58
C GLU A 116 -9.06 -16.75 -11.68
N VAL A 117 -8.22 -17.77 -11.88
CA VAL A 117 -7.30 -17.87 -13.02
C VAL A 117 -7.37 -19.29 -13.57
N ASP A 118 -7.58 -19.44 -14.88
CA ASP A 118 -7.63 -20.74 -15.56
C ASP A 118 -8.62 -21.75 -14.89
N GLY A 119 -9.78 -21.28 -14.42
CA GLY A 119 -10.80 -22.11 -13.75
C GLY A 119 -10.48 -22.48 -12.29
N THR A 120 -9.39 -21.94 -11.74
CA THR A 120 -8.98 -22.16 -10.35
C THR A 120 -9.23 -20.91 -9.51
N GLU A 121 -9.94 -21.06 -8.39
CA GLU A 121 -10.19 -19.97 -7.44
C GLU A 121 -9.06 -19.86 -6.40
N TYR A 122 -8.68 -18.62 -6.11
CA TYR A 122 -7.69 -18.25 -5.11
C TYR A 122 -8.29 -17.31 -4.08
N CYS A 123 -7.73 -17.35 -2.87
CA CYS A 123 -8.12 -16.52 -1.75
C CYS A 123 -6.93 -16.01 -0.95
N LEU A 124 -7.18 -15.00 -0.12
CA LEU A 124 -6.21 -14.51 0.86
C LEU A 124 -6.52 -15.09 2.25
N GLN A 125 -5.45 -15.46 2.94
CA GLN A 125 -5.46 -15.79 4.36
C GLN A 125 -4.46 -14.90 5.09
N GLN A 126 -4.94 -14.08 6.03
CA GLN A 126 -4.08 -13.25 6.86
C GLN A 126 -3.22 -14.13 7.78
N MET A 127 -1.95 -13.76 7.94
CA MET A 127 -1.02 -14.45 8.82
C MET A 127 -1.21 -13.98 10.27
N THR A 128 -1.08 -14.89 11.24
CA THR A 128 -1.16 -14.54 12.67
C THR A 128 0.15 -13.94 13.21
N SER A 129 1.25 -14.10 12.48
CA SER A 129 2.55 -13.56 12.84
C SER A 129 2.72 -12.09 12.49
N ASP A 130 1.95 -11.61 11.50
CA ASP A 130 2.01 -10.24 10.99
C ASP A 130 0.70 -9.92 10.26
N ASP A 131 -0.09 -9.00 10.81
CA ASP A 131 -1.39 -8.61 10.28
C ASP A 131 -1.30 -7.95 8.89
N GLN A 132 -0.13 -7.41 8.54
CA GLN A 132 0.11 -6.83 7.22
C GLN A 132 0.43 -7.90 6.16
N LEU A 133 0.72 -9.13 6.59
CA LEU A 133 1.09 -10.23 5.71
C LEU A 133 -0.10 -11.14 5.40
N TRP A 134 -0.35 -11.34 4.11
CA TRP A 134 -1.39 -12.20 3.59
C TRP A 134 -0.77 -13.30 2.75
N ARG A 135 -1.22 -14.52 2.97
CA ARG A 135 -0.85 -15.71 2.20
C ARG A 135 -1.88 -15.94 1.11
N VAL A 136 -1.41 -16.21 -0.09
CA VAL A 136 -2.26 -16.65 -1.21
C VAL A 136 -2.37 -18.16 -1.20
N THR A 137 -3.60 -18.64 -1.20
CA THR A 137 -3.95 -20.05 -1.18
C THR A 137 -4.97 -20.37 -2.28
N GLN A 138 -4.90 -21.57 -2.82
CA GLN A 138 -5.94 -22.09 -3.70
C GLN A 138 -7.12 -22.61 -2.86
N THR A 139 -8.34 -22.32 -3.29
CA THR A 139 -9.54 -22.99 -2.76
C THR A 139 -9.66 -24.35 -3.44
N SER A 140 -9.33 -25.44 -2.75
CA SER A 140 -9.61 -26.80 -3.23
C SER A 140 -10.49 -27.55 -2.23
N ILE A 141 -11.76 -27.72 -2.58
CA ILE A 141 -12.67 -28.64 -1.89
C ILE A 141 -12.48 -29.99 -2.56
N LEU A 142 -12.00 -30.98 -1.81
CA LEU A 142 -11.89 -32.36 -2.28
C LEU A 142 -13.30 -32.93 -2.51
N ALA A 143 -13.40 -33.97 -3.35
CA ALA A 143 -14.68 -34.55 -3.75
C ALA A 143 -15.51 -35.10 -2.56
N ASP A 144 -14.89 -35.34 -1.41
CA ASP A 144 -15.51 -35.78 -0.16
C ASP A 144 -15.87 -34.61 0.78
N GLY A 145 -15.72 -33.37 0.33
CA GLY A 145 -15.96 -32.16 1.12
C GLY A 145 -14.81 -31.77 2.06
N THR A 146 -13.68 -32.51 2.06
CA THR A 146 -12.52 -32.14 2.88
C THR A 146 -11.70 -31.03 2.21
N VAL A 147 -11.20 -30.10 3.02
CA VAL A 147 -10.32 -29.03 2.54
C VAL A 147 -8.88 -29.56 2.57
N SER A 148 -8.24 -29.68 1.41
CA SER A 148 -6.81 -30.02 1.35
C SER A 148 -5.98 -28.95 2.05
N GLU A 149 -4.84 -29.33 2.62
CA GLU A 149 -3.84 -28.36 3.07
C GLU A 149 -3.50 -27.45 1.89
N ALA A 150 -3.83 -26.16 2.04
CA ALA A 150 -3.76 -25.23 0.93
C ALA A 150 -2.29 -24.86 0.67
N SER A 151 -1.81 -25.20 -0.53
CA SER A 151 -0.47 -24.84 -0.96
C SER A 151 -0.30 -23.33 -0.97
N THR A 152 0.85 -22.86 -0.48
CA THR A 152 1.20 -21.43 -0.50
C THR A 152 1.69 -21.04 -1.88
N LEU A 153 0.95 -20.17 -2.55
CA LEU A 153 1.21 -19.75 -3.94
C LEU A 153 1.81 -18.34 -4.05
N GLY A 154 1.82 -17.62 -2.94
CA GLY A 154 2.43 -16.31 -2.83
C GLY A 154 2.12 -15.62 -1.51
N PHE A 155 2.67 -14.44 -1.36
CA PHE A 155 2.46 -13.54 -0.25
C PHE A 155 2.17 -12.12 -0.75
N ILE A 156 1.33 -11.43 -0.01
CA ILE A 156 0.98 -10.03 -0.22
C ILE A 156 1.24 -9.31 1.10
N LEU A 157 2.14 -8.34 1.07
CA LEU A 157 2.47 -7.49 2.20
C LEU A 157 1.86 -6.12 1.92
N VAL A 158 0.89 -5.75 2.75
CA VAL A 158 0.17 -4.48 2.67
C VAL A 158 0.87 -3.49 3.59
N TYR A 159 1.12 -2.28 3.11
CA TYR A 159 1.59 -1.21 3.96
C TYR A 159 0.90 0.08 3.55
N VAL A 160 -0.19 0.41 4.24
CA VAL A 160 -0.91 1.66 3.99
C VAL A 160 -1.39 1.68 2.52
N ASP A 161 -0.79 2.48 1.65
CA ASP A 161 -1.06 2.57 0.20
C ASP A 161 -0.16 1.66 -0.65
N ASP A 162 0.98 1.22 -0.13
CA ASP A 162 1.94 0.37 -0.82
C ASP A 162 1.55 -1.11 -0.70
N ILE A 163 1.43 -1.82 -1.83
CA ILE A 163 1.22 -3.26 -1.88
C ILE A 163 2.46 -3.92 -2.47
N PHE A 164 3.09 -4.84 -1.72
CA PHE A 164 4.15 -5.71 -2.22
C PHE A 164 3.62 -7.13 -2.42
N THR A 165 3.91 -7.72 -3.56
CA THR A 165 3.51 -9.08 -3.91
C THR A 165 4.72 -9.92 -4.25
N VAL A 166 4.69 -11.19 -3.86
CA VAL A 166 5.67 -12.20 -4.27
C VAL A 166 4.98 -13.54 -4.43
N GLY A 167 5.08 -14.18 -5.60
CA GLY A 167 4.37 -15.44 -5.84
C GLY A 167 4.40 -15.90 -7.29
N ASP A 168 3.59 -16.91 -7.60
CA ASP A 168 3.39 -17.36 -8.98
C ASP A 168 2.89 -16.22 -9.88
N SER A 169 3.49 -16.08 -11.06
CA SER A 169 3.23 -14.95 -11.95
C SER A 169 1.79 -14.87 -12.43
N LYS A 170 1.13 -16.00 -12.72
CA LYS A 170 -0.26 -16.00 -13.17
C LYS A 170 -1.19 -15.63 -12.01
N VAL A 171 -0.94 -16.23 -10.85
CA VAL A 171 -1.75 -15.99 -9.65
C VAL A 171 -1.66 -14.53 -9.20
N MET A 172 -0.44 -13.96 -9.15
CA MET A 172 -0.23 -12.55 -8.78
C MET A 172 -0.82 -11.60 -9.83
N SER A 173 -0.71 -11.91 -11.13
CA SER A 173 -1.35 -11.10 -12.18
C SER A 173 -2.87 -11.06 -12.02
N GLY A 174 -3.49 -12.20 -11.68
CA GLY A 174 -4.93 -12.26 -11.37
C GLY A 174 -5.31 -11.42 -10.16
N PHE A 175 -4.50 -11.47 -9.09
CA PHE A 175 -4.70 -10.62 -7.92
C PHE A 175 -4.60 -9.13 -8.26
N HIS A 176 -3.57 -8.69 -9.00
CA HIS A 176 -3.42 -7.28 -9.40
C HIS A 176 -4.57 -6.81 -10.29
N HIS A 177 -5.09 -7.68 -11.16
CA HIS A 177 -6.28 -7.39 -11.95
C HIS A 177 -7.51 -7.19 -11.07
N TRP A 178 -7.76 -8.10 -10.12
CA TRP A 178 -8.84 -7.98 -9.13
C TRP A 178 -8.70 -6.68 -8.30
N LEU A 179 -7.49 -6.36 -7.86
CA LEU A 179 -7.20 -5.17 -7.05
C LEU A 179 -7.55 -3.88 -7.84
N SER A 180 -7.15 -3.82 -9.10
CA SER A 180 -7.40 -2.66 -9.98
C SER A 180 -8.88 -2.43 -10.32
N HIS A 181 -9.74 -3.44 -10.15
CA HIS A 181 -11.19 -3.27 -10.29
C HIS A 181 -11.84 -2.64 -9.07
N LYS A 182 -11.21 -2.82 -7.89
CA LYS A 182 -11.70 -2.28 -6.63
C LYS A 182 -11.14 -0.90 -6.33
N TRP A 183 -9.88 -0.65 -6.70
CA TRP A 183 -9.19 0.60 -6.41
C TRP A 183 -8.41 1.11 -7.62
N GLU A 184 -8.28 2.44 -7.73
CA GLU A 184 -7.37 3.05 -8.69
C GLU A 184 -5.92 2.77 -8.26
N CYS A 185 -5.20 1.95 -9.02
CA CYS A 185 -3.84 1.53 -8.69
C CYS A 185 -2.84 2.07 -9.71
N ASP A 186 -1.61 2.33 -9.26
CA ASP A 186 -0.48 2.52 -10.18
C ASP A 186 -0.15 1.20 -10.92
N PRO A 187 0.41 1.26 -12.15
CA PRO A 187 0.88 0.06 -12.83
C PRO A 187 1.87 -0.72 -11.96
N VAL A 188 1.73 -2.05 -11.96
CA VAL A 188 2.61 -2.92 -11.17
C VAL A 188 4.06 -2.77 -11.65
N ALA A 189 4.93 -2.33 -10.74
CA ALA A 189 6.36 -2.31 -10.98
C ALA A 189 6.95 -3.66 -10.58
N MET A 190 7.35 -4.46 -11.57
CA MET A 190 7.97 -5.76 -11.35
C MET A 190 9.44 -5.61 -10.95
N LEU A 191 9.87 -6.41 -9.98
CA LEU A 191 11.27 -6.49 -9.58
C LEU A 191 12.05 -7.34 -10.58
N THR A 192 13.01 -6.72 -11.25
CA THR A 192 13.99 -7.42 -12.10
C THR A 192 15.41 -7.02 -11.69
N PRO A 193 16.45 -7.79 -12.07
CA PRO A 193 17.84 -7.40 -11.81
C PRO A 193 18.20 -6.01 -12.36
N GLU A 194 17.57 -5.60 -13.46
CA GLU A 194 17.80 -4.32 -14.14
C GLU A 194 16.93 -3.19 -13.58
N GLN A 195 15.79 -3.52 -12.96
CA GLN A 195 14.79 -2.56 -12.51
C GLN A 195 14.45 -2.78 -11.02
N PRO A 196 15.13 -2.07 -10.10
CA PRO A 196 14.79 -2.13 -8.68
C PRO A 196 13.44 -1.46 -8.43
N VAL A 197 12.62 -2.09 -7.58
CA VAL A 197 11.35 -1.53 -7.11
C VAL A 197 11.56 -0.78 -5.80
N ARG A 198 10.68 0.20 -5.51
CA ARG A 198 10.66 0.89 -4.22
C ARG A 198 9.49 0.37 -3.42
N PHE A 199 9.78 -0.11 -2.22
CA PHE A 199 8.79 -0.48 -1.21
C PHE A 199 9.28 0.03 0.14
N LEU A 200 8.40 0.60 0.98
CA LEU A 200 8.73 1.15 2.30
C LEU A 200 9.79 2.28 2.33
N ARG A 201 10.00 2.98 1.20
CA ARG A 201 11.11 3.93 0.99
C ARG A 201 12.52 3.36 1.21
N GLY A 202 12.66 2.03 1.20
CA GLY A 202 13.96 1.37 1.10
C GLY A 202 14.42 1.34 -0.35
N ASN A 203 15.61 1.89 -0.63
CA ASN A 203 16.22 1.74 -1.95
C ASN A 203 16.89 0.34 -1.96
N SER A 204 16.25 -0.66 -2.55
CA SER A 204 16.86 -1.98 -2.80
C SER A 204 17.83 -1.90 -3.98
N SER A 205 18.84 -1.02 -3.87
CA SER A 205 19.97 -1.07 -4.78
C SER A 205 20.86 -2.24 -4.35
N GLY A 206 20.77 -3.35 -5.09
CA GLY A 206 21.70 -4.47 -4.96
C GLY A 206 23.13 -4.01 -5.20
N ARG A 207 23.86 -3.78 -4.11
CA ARG A 207 25.32 -3.91 -4.09
C ARG A 207 25.63 -5.08 -3.19
N GLY A 208 25.90 -6.23 -3.80
CA GLY A 208 26.40 -7.40 -3.08
C GLY A 208 27.69 -7.09 -2.32
N PRO A 209 28.01 -7.87 -1.28
CA PRO A 209 29.21 -7.65 -0.48
C PRO A 209 30.46 -7.91 -1.33
N ARG A 210 31.32 -6.90 -1.46
CA ARG A 210 32.72 -7.11 -1.86
C ARG A 210 33.47 -7.61 -0.64
N TRP A 211 33.77 -8.90 -0.61
CA TRP A 211 34.81 -9.44 0.25
C TRP A 211 36.16 -8.88 -0.20
N ARG A 212 36.87 -8.22 0.72
CA ARG A 212 38.33 -8.13 0.73
C ARG A 212 38.78 -8.48 2.14
#